data_AF-A0A955TC63-F1
#
_entry.id   AF-A0A955TC63-F1
#
_cell.length_a   1.000
_cell.length_b   1.000
_cell.length_c   1.000
_cell.angle_alpha   90.00
_cell.angle_beta   90.00
_cell.angle_gamma   90.00
#
_symmetry.space_group_name_H-M   'P 1'
#
loop_
_entity.id
_entity.type
_entity.pdbx_description
1 polymer ?
#
loop_
_entity_poly.entity_id
_entity_poly.type
_entity_poly.pdbx_seq_one_letter_code
_entity_poly.pdbx_strand_id
1 'polypeptide(L)' 'TFHDSIQKGDFSNPTVAPSVRSNLTTILGRTAAYQGREVTWDEMMKTGEKLDGKLEGLKS' A
#
# COMPACT_ATOMS: atom_id res chain seq x y z
N THR A 1 21.85 -10.31 -1.85
CA THR A 1 21.31 -9.55 -0.70
C THR A 1 21.09 -8.10 -1.11
N PHE A 2 20.43 -7.25 -0.31
CA PHE A 2 20.24 -5.82 -0.66
C PHE A 2 21.57 -5.11 -0.95
N HIS A 3 22.60 -5.38 -0.14
CA HIS A 3 23.95 -4.87 -0.32
C HIS A 3 24.52 -5.15 -1.72
N ASP A 4 24.35 -6.39 -2.23
CA ASP A 4 24.88 -6.77 -3.55
C ASP A 4 24.15 -6.04 -4.68
N SER A 5 22.84 -5.82 -4.53
CA SER A 5 22.06 -5.07 -5.52
C SER A 5 22.55 -3.62 -5.61
N ILE A 6 22.91 -2.99 -4.49
CA ILE A 6 23.51 -1.65 -4.48
C ILE A 6 24.88 -1.65 -5.16
N GLN A 7 25.77 -2.56 -4.78
CA GLN A 7 27.12 -2.62 -5.36
C GLN A 7 27.12 -2.87 -6.87
N LYS A 8 26.12 -3.60 -7.38
CA LYS A 8 26.01 -3.98 -8.79
C LYS A 8 25.13 -3.06 -9.62
N GLY A 9 24.49 -2.05 -9.02
CA GLY A 9 23.52 -1.20 -9.70
C GLY A 9 22.29 -1.99 -10.21
N ASP A 10 21.87 -3.01 -9.46
CA ASP A 10 20.67 -3.80 -9.78
C ASP A 10 19.43 -3.12 -9.18
N PHE A 11 18.59 -2.60 -10.08
CA PHE A 11 17.35 -1.91 -9.73
C PHE A 11 16.10 -2.77 -9.91
N SER A 12 16.25 -4.09 -10.08
CA SER A 12 15.11 -5.01 -10.26
C SER A 12 14.10 -4.95 -9.10
N ASN A 13 14.59 -4.65 -7.89
CA ASN A 13 13.81 -4.40 -6.67
C ASN A 13 12.57 -5.34 -6.52
N PRO A 14 12.80 -6.66 -6.44
CA PRO A 14 11.73 -7.66 -6.53
C PRO A 14 10.73 -7.59 -5.37
N THR A 15 11.05 -6.87 -4.29
CA THR A 15 10.18 -6.69 -3.13
C THR A 15 9.07 -5.66 -3.36
N VAL A 16 9.16 -4.81 -4.41
CA VAL A 16 8.15 -3.77 -4.68
C VAL A 16 6.75 -4.37 -4.85
N ALA A 17 6.61 -5.36 -5.74
CA ALA A 17 5.30 -5.96 -6.00
C ALA A 17 4.63 -6.58 -4.75
N PRO A 18 5.31 -7.43 -3.95
CA PRO A 18 4.71 -7.95 -2.72
C PRO A 18 4.49 -6.87 -1.65
N SER A 19 5.36 -5.86 -1.54
CA SER A 19 5.16 -4.74 -0.61
C SER A 19 3.93 -3.91 -0.96
N VAL A 20 3.74 -3.55 -2.23
CA VAL A 20 2.54 -2.82 -2.69
C VAL A 20 1.28 -3.64 -2.42
N ARG A 21 1.32 -4.95 -2.67
CA ARG A 21 0.19 -5.85 -2.40
C ARG A 21 -0.17 -5.90 -0.92
N SER A 22 0.83 -6.02 -0.04
CA SER A 22 0.61 -6.02 1.42
C SER A 22 -0.04 -4.73 1.91
N ASN A 23 0.41 -3.59 1.40
CA ASN A 23 -0.18 -2.28 1.71
C ASN A 23 -1.65 -2.22 1.28
N LEU A 24 -1.94 -2.63 0.04
CA LEU A 24 -3.30 -2.68 -0.49
C LEU A 24 -4.22 -3.64 0.28
N THR A 25 -3.70 -4.78 0.76
CA THR A 25 -4.48 -5.69 1.63
C THR A 25 -4.89 -5.00 2.94
N THR A 26 -4.00 -4.23 3.55
CA THR A 26 -4.34 -3.44 4.76
C THR A 26 -5.43 -2.41 4.45
N ILE A 27 -5.33 -1.74 3.30
CA ILE A 27 -6.33 -0.77 2.84
C ILE A 27 -7.68 -1.46 2.62
N LEU A 28 -7.71 -2.64 2.01
CA LEU A 28 -8.93 -3.41 1.80
C LEU A 28 -9.65 -3.70 3.12
N GLY A 29 -8.90 -4.19 4.12
CA GLY A 29 -9.45 -4.46 5.46
C GLY A 29 -10.01 -3.21 6.13
N ARG A 30 -9.28 -2.08 6.04
CA ARG A 30 -9.77 -0.78 6.54
C ARG A 30 -11.05 -0.34 5.84
N THR A 31 -11.10 -0.45 4.52
CA THR A 31 -12.27 -0.05 3.72
C THR A 31 -13.49 -0.88 4.08
N ALA A 32 -13.35 -2.21 4.18
CA ALA A 32 -14.43 -3.08 4.63
C ALA A 32 -14.92 -2.72 6.05
N ALA A 33 -13.99 -2.47 6.99
CA ALA A 33 -14.33 -2.07 8.34
C ALA A 33 -15.11 -0.74 8.40
N TYR A 34 -14.70 0.26 7.60
CA TYR A 34 -15.36 1.57 7.58
C TYR A 34 -16.73 1.53 6.89
N GLN A 35 -16.91 0.67 5.88
CA GLN A 35 -18.19 0.53 5.19
C GLN A 35 -19.15 -0.44 5.90
N GLY A 36 -18.67 -1.23 6.87
CA GLY A 36 -19.49 -2.22 7.58
C GLY A 36 -20.02 -3.34 6.67
N ARG A 37 -19.33 -3.63 5.56
CA ARG A 37 -19.69 -4.67 4.59
C ARG A 37 -18.46 -5.34 4.00
N GLU A 38 -18.69 -6.48 3.34
CA GLU A 38 -17.68 -7.08 2.48
C GLU A 38 -17.34 -6.13 1.32
N VAL A 39 -16.04 -6.00 1.01
CA VAL A 39 -15.50 -5.24 -0.12
C VAL A 39 -14.53 -6.14 -0.86
N THR A 40 -14.62 -6.15 -2.19
CA THR A 40 -13.71 -6.95 -3.03
C THR A 40 -12.48 -6.16 -3.45
N TRP A 41 -11.42 -6.87 -3.83
CA TRP A 41 -10.20 -6.24 -4.36
C TRP A 41 -10.50 -5.37 -5.58
N ASP A 42 -11.33 -5.87 -6.51
CA ASP A 42 -11.69 -5.13 -7.73
C ASP A 42 -12.50 -3.87 -7.44
N GLU A 43 -13.42 -3.91 -6.47
CA GLU A 43 -14.14 -2.72 -6.01
C GLU A 43 -13.17 -1.67 -5.47
N MET A 44 -12.29 -2.07 -4.54
CA MET A 44 -11.30 -1.16 -3.95
C MET A 44 -10.37 -0.55 -5.00
N MET A 45 -9.90 -1.34 -5.97
CA MET A 45 -8.99 -0.83 -7.01
C MET A 45 -9.69 0.11 -7.99
N LYS A 46 -10.98 -0.12 -8.28
CA LYS A 46 -11.76 0.73 -9.19
C LYS A 46 -12.13 2.08 -8.61
N THR A 47 -12.30 2.20 -7.29
CA THR A 47 -12.65 3.50 -6.67
C THR A 47 -11.52 4.51 -6.79
N GLY A 48 -10.26 4.05 -6.76
CA GLY A 48 -9.09 4.92 -6.79
C GLY A 48 -9.07 5.92 -5.64
N GLU A 49 -9.65 5.56 -4.49
CA GLU A 49 -9.83 6.46 -3.35
C GLU A 49 -8.47 6.99 -2.85
N LYS A 50 -8.36 8.32 -2.74
CA LYS A 50 -7.20 8.96 -2.11
C LYS A 50 -7.29 8.81 -0.60
N LEU A 51 -6.32 8.13 -0.01
CA LEU A 51 -6.19 8.05 1.44
C LEU A 51 -5.50 9.30 1.99
N ASP A 52 -6.28 10.12 2.69
CA ASP A 52 -5.76 11.29 3.40
C ASP A 52 -5.18 10.88 4.76
N GLY A 53 -3.92 11.26 5.01
CA GLY A 53 -3.23 10.99 6.27
C GLY A 53 -3.72 11.86 7.44
N LYS A 54 -4.54 12.89 7.18
CA LYS A 54 -5.05 13.85 8.16
C LYS A 54 -3.96 14.37 9.10
N LEU A 55 -2.85 14.80 8.50
CA LEU A 55 -1.64 15.17 9.23
C LEU A 55 -1.67 16.60 9.76
N GLU A 56 -2.77 17.33 9.54
CA GLU A 56 -2.93 18.71 9.99
C GLU A 56 -2.76 18.83 11.50
N GLY A 57 -1.90 19.75 11.94
CA GLY A 57 -1.67 20.02 13.37
C GLY A 57 -0.67 19.09 14.07
N LEU A 58 -0.10 18.10 13.38
CA LEU A 58 1.03 17.33 13.92
C LEU A 58 2.28 18.22 14.07
N LYS A 59 2.90 18.19 15.25
CA LYS A 59 4.19 18.85 15.48
C LYS A 59 5.30 18.03 14.81
N SER A 60 6.18 18.72 14.09
CA SER A 60 7.44 18.15 13.57
C SER A 60 8.45 17.89 14.69
#